data_AF-A0A357JKM6-F1
#
_entry.id   AF-A0A357JKM6-F1
#
_cell.length_a   1.000
_cell.length_b   1.000
_cell.length_c   1.000
_cell.angle_alpha   90.00
_cell.angle_beta   90.00
_cell.angle_gamma   90.00
#
_symmetry.space_group_name_H-M   'P 1'
#
loop_
_entity.id
_entity.type
_entity.pdbx_description
1 polymer ?
#
loop_
_entity_poly.entity_id
_entity_poly.type
_entity_poly.pdbx_seq_one_letter_code
_entity_poly.pdbx_strand_id
1 'polypeptide(L)'
;MLQLKKISLFLIIGLLLISCTADFFDKPIDIDVDDHTSKLAGTALLGSGDKANLVLVSFSQGPFEKSAEEQVLKDADVTLTGNNTTTDFLSSTENNFYVANSNLNFVPNNEYTLSISAPNYETITAKQIYPEEVPIIEASISENTFKIKINDNSNQKDYYLLQLMKKDGSGEFRNNY
;
A
#
# COMPACT_ATOMS: atom_id res chain seq x y z
N MET A 1 21.81 -72.97 12.80
CA MET A 1 21.76 -72.17 11.55
C MET A 1 20.61 -71.15 11.50
N LEU A 2 19.40 -71.46 12.01
CA LEU A 2 18.25 -70.54 12.00
C LEU A 2 18.41 -69.30 12.92
N GLN A 3 19.07 -69.46 14.07
CA GLN A 3 19.31 -68.40 15.08
C GLN A 3 20.27 -67.31 14.56
N LEU A 4 21.36 -67.69 13.86
CA LEU A 4 22.30 -66.73 13.24
C LEU A 4 21.65 -65.88 12.14
N LYS A 5 20.71 -66.46 11.37
CA LYS A 5 19.95 -65.73 10.33
C LYS A 5 19.03 -64.66 10.92
N LYS A 6 18.42 -64.91 12.08
CA LYS A 6 17.54 -63.93 12.77
C LYS A 6 18.33 -62.77 13.35
N ILE A 7 19.51 -63.04 13.92
CA ILE A 7 20.40 -62.00 14.46
C ILE A 7 20.95 -61.13 13.31
N SER A 8 21.36 -61.75 12.20
CA SER A 8 21.82 -61.02 11.01
C SER A 8 20.73 -60.12 10.41
N LEU A 9 19.48 -60.59 10.37
CA LEU A 9 18.35 -59.80 9.87
C LEU A 9 18.06 -58.59 10.77
N PHE A 10 18.09 -58.77 12.09
CA PHE A 10 17.93 -57.67 13.05
C PHE A 10 19.06 -56.65 12.97
N LEU A 11 20.29 -57.10 12.70
CA LEU A 11 21.45 -56.22 12.54
C LEU A 11 21.35 -55.37 11.26
N ILE A 12 20.88 -55.96 10.16
CA ILE A 12 20.69 -55.25 8.88
C ILE A 12 19.55 -54.22 8.99
N ILE A 13 18.44 -54.58 9.63
CA ILE A 13 17.32 -53.65 9.87
C ILE A 13 17.76 -52.53 10.83
N GLY A 14 18.55 -52.85 11.85
CA GLY A 14 19.13 -51.86 12.76
C GLY A 14 20.06 -50.87 12.03
N LEU A 15 20.92 -51.34 11.13
CA LEU A 15 21.77 -50.46 10.32
C LEU A 15 20.97 -49.56 9.36
N LEU A 16 19.85 -50.04 8.80
CA LEU A 16 18.99 -49.26 7.90
C LEU A 16 18.25 -48.13 8.63
N LEU A 17 17.93 -48.29 9.91
CA LEU A 17 17.28 -47.25 10.71
C LEU A 17 18.24 -46.14 11.17
N ILE A 18 19.54 -46.41 11.20
CA ILE A 18 20.58 -45.45 11.63
C ILE A 18 21.06 -44.58 10.44
N SER A 19 20.82 -44.98 9.18
CA SER A 19 21.19 -44.20 8.00
C SER A 19 20.20 -43.08 7.63
N CYS A 20 19.06 -42.97 8.32
CA CYS A 20 18.16 -41.82 8.20
C CYS A 20 18.67 -40.67 9.07
N THR A 21 19.70 -39.97 8.60
CA THR A 21 20.13 -38.69 9.19
C THR A 21 19.14 -37.60 8.79
N ALA A 22 18.98 -36.58 9.65
CA ALA A 22 18.00 -35.49 9.48
C ALA A 22 18.11 -34.77 8.12
N ASP A 23 19.31 -34.73 7.53
CA ASP A 23 19.59 -34.07 6.27
C ASP A 23 19.06 -34.80 5.02
N PHE A 24 18.47 -36.01 5.13
CA PHE A 24 17.95 -36.73 3.95
C PHE A 24 16.71 -36.05 3.32
N PHE A 25 16.01 -35.21 4.09
CA PHE A 25 14.85 -34.45 3.59
C PHE A 25 15.19 -33.02 3.17
N ASP A 26 16.38 -32.54 3.52
CA ASP A 26 16.79 -31.17 3.24
C ASP A 26 17.62 -31.15 1.95
N LYS A 27 16.92 -30.92 0.84
CA LYS A 27 17.59 -30.60 -0.43
C LYS A 27 17.81 -29.08 -0.47
N PRO A 28 19.07 -28.59 -0.43
CA PRO A 28 19.32 -27.19 -0.72
C PRO A 28 18.85 -26.91 -2.15
N ILE A 29 17.87 -26.02 -2.28
CA ILE A 29 17.48 -25.44 -3.56
C ILE A 29 18.23 -24.13 -3.63
N ASP A 30 19.12 -24.03 -4.62
CA ASP A 30 19.72 -22.75 -4.95
C ASP A 30 18.67 -21.93 -5.69
N ILE A 31 18.28 -20.81 -5.10
CA ILE A 31 17.33 -19.88 -5.71
C ILE A 31 18.16 -18.72 -6.22
N ASP A 32 18.41 -18.74 -7.52
CA ASP A 32 19.00 -17.60 -8.21
C ASP A 32 17.96 -16.48 -8.28
N VAL A 33 18.33 -15.28 -7.82
CA VAL A 33 17.47 -14.10 -7.85
C VAL A 33 18.24 -13.03 -8.59
N ASP A 34 17.62 -12.50 -9.65
CA ASP A 34 18.20 -11.44 -10.47
C ASP A 34 18.60 -10.23 -9.61
N ASP A 35 19.65 -9.54 -10.03
CA ASP A 35 20.06 -8.27 -9.44
C ASP A 35 18.90 -7.26 -9.48
N HIS A 36 18.62 -6.63 -8.34
CA HIS A 36 17.58 -5.62 -8.22
C HIS A 36 18.19 -4.21 -8.35
N THR A 37 17.59 -3.40 -9.22
CA THR A 37 17.85 -1.96 -9.29
C THR A 37 16.68 -1.21 -8.67
N SER A 38 16.91 -0.48 -7.58
CA SER A 38 15.89 0.32 -6.91
C SER A 38 15.24 1.33 -7.84
N LYS A 39 13.91 1.41 -7.78
CA LYS A 39 13.08 2.35 -8.53
C LYS A 39 12.32 3.25 -7.59
N LEU A 40 12.05 4.48 -8.03
CA LEU A 40 11.23 5.42 -7.26
C LEU A 40 9.80 4.90 -7.10
N ALA A 41 9.23 5.08 -5.91
CA ALA A 41 7.87 4.69 -5.58
C ALA A 41 7.17 5.80 -4.80
N GLY A 42 5.95 6.16 -5.22
CA GLY A 42 5.16 7.22 -4.62
C GLY A 42 3.78 6.72 -4.18
N THR A 43 3.34 7.14 -3.00
CA THR A 43 1.95 6.96 -2.54
C THR A 43 1.38 8.32 -2.15
N ALA A 44 0.18 8.63 -2.59
CA ALA A 44 -0.45 9.91 -2.31
C ALA A 44 -1.88 9.74 -1.77
N LEU A 45 -2.22 10.53 -0.76
CA LEU A 45 -3.58 10.70 -0.27
C LEU A 45 -3.94 12.18 -0.39
N LEU A 46 -4.77 12.48 -1.39
CA LEU A 46 -5.11 13.85 -1.77
C LEU A 46 -6.63 14.07 -1.72
N GLY A 47 -7.05 15.28 -1.37
CA GLY A 47 -8.45 15.69 -1.38
C GLY A 47 -8.61 17.21 -1.30
N SER A 48 -9.81 17.68 -1.64
CA SER A 48 -10.13 19.12 -1.63
C SER A 48 -10.32 19.68 -0.22
N GLY A 49 -10.04 20.99 -0.08
CA GLY A 49 -10.30 21.77 1.13
C GLY A 49 -9.20 21.64 2.18
N ASP A 50 -9.57 21.71 3.46
CA ASP A 50 -8.63 21.68 4.60
C ASP A 50 -8.11 20.27 4.95
N LYS A 51 -8.10 19.36 3.98
CA LYS A 51 -7.60 17.99 4.16
C LYS A 51 -6.07 17.99 4.18
N ALA A 52 -5.48 17.14 5.02
CA ALA A 52 -4.06 16.86 4.96
C ALA A 52 -3.75 16.15 3.62
N ASN A 53 -3.10 16.87 2.71
CA ASN A 53 -2.67 16.37 1.41
C ASN A 53 -1.24 15.86 1.53
N LEU A 54 -1.10 14.53 1.55
CA LEU A 54 0.15 13.85 1.90
C LEU A 54 0.66 13.00 0.75
N VAL A 55 1.96 13.07 0.50
CA VAL A 55 2.68 12.20 -0.44
C VAL A 55 3.85 11.55 0.27
N LEU A 56 3.91 10.22 0.26
CA LEU A 56 5.06 9.44 0.69
C LEU A 56 5.90 9.12 -0.54
N VAL A 57 7.19 9.47 -0.48
CA VAL A 57 8.17 9.14 -1.53
C VAL A 57 9.18 8.15 -0.98
N SER A 58 9.36 7.06 -1.69
CA SER A 58 10.15 5.89 -1.30
C SER A 58 10.81 5.25 -2.52
N PHE A 59 11.46 4.11 -2.35
CA PHE A 59 12.05 3.34 -3.44
C PHE A 59 11.78 1.84 -3.26
N SER A 60 11.73 1.11 -4.37
CA SER A 60 11.60 -0.35 -4.34
C SER A 60 12.82 -1.00 -3.71
N GLN A 61 12.60 -2.15 -3.09
CA GLN A 61 13.65 -2.98 -2.53
C GLN A 61 13.61 -4.40 -3.08
N GLY A 62 14.80 -4.98 -3.18
CA GLY A 62 14.99 -6.39 -3.46
C GLY A 62 14.57 -7.25 -2.26
N PRO A 63 14.17 -8.50 -2.48
CA PRO A 63 13.65 -9.40 -1.44
C PRO A 63 14.67 -9.73 -0.33
N PHE A 64 15.96 -9.50 -0.58
CA PHE A 64 17.05 -9.76 0.38
C PHE A 64 17.82 -8.50 0.79
N GLU A 65 17.38 -7.32 0.35
CA GLU A 65 17.96 -6.05 0.79
C GLU A 65 17.55 -5.81 2.25
N LYS A 66 18.53 -5.67 3.14
CA LYS A 66 18.30 -5.34 4.55
C LYS A 66 18.48 -3.84 4.74
N SER A 67 17.39 -3.07 4.83
CA SER A 67 17.45 -1.72 5.39
C SER A 67 16.78 -1.69 6.76
N ALA A 68 17.52 -1.22 7.78
CA ALA A 68 16.97 -0.92 9.10
C ALA A 68 16.35 0.49 9.18
N GLU A 69 16.52 1.29 8.13
CA GLU A 69 16.07 2.68 8.05
C GLU A 69 14.79 2.80 7.22
N GLU A 70 13.95 3.78 7.60
CA GLU A 70 12.76 4.16 6.86
C GLU A 70 13.13 4.55 5.43
N GLN A 71 12.51 3.88 4.47
CA GLN A 71 12.76 4.03 3.02
C GLN A 71 12.09 5.29 2.48
N VAL A 72 12.39 6.42 3.09
CA VAL A 72 11.76 7.69 2.79
C VAL A 72 12.80 8.57 2.14
N LEU A 73 12.54 8.97 0.90
CA LEU A 73 13.35 9.97 0.21
C LEU A 73 12.89 11.36 0.63
N LYS A 74 13.82 12.18 1.13
CA LYS A 74 13.53 13.55 1.59
C LYS A 74 13.98 14.63 0.59
N ASP A 75 14.66 14.21 -0.48
CA ASP A 75 15.25 15.03 -1.54
C ASP A 75 14.59 14.80 -2.91
N ALA A 76 13.29 14.49 -2.92
CA ALA A 76 12.46 14.47 -4.11
C ALA A 76 11.75 15.81 -4.37
N ASP A 77 11.54 16.12 -5.65
CA ASP A 77 10.61 17.15 -6.12
C ASP A 77 9.26 16.50 -6.42
N VAL A 78 8.21 17.01 -5.78
CA VAL A 78 6.85 16.48 -5.88
C VAL A 78 5.93 17.59 -6.36
N THR A 79 5.28 17.38 -7.50
CA THR A 79 4.40 18.37 -8.13
C THR A 79 3.08 17.74 -8.56
N LEU A 80 1.98 18.45 -8.34
CA LEU A 80 0.66 18.10 -8.85
C LEU A 80 0.24 19.15 -9.86
N THR A 81 -0.16 18.72 -11.06
CA THR A 81 -0.64 19.59 -12.13
C THR A 81 -2.05 19.19 -12.52
N GLY A 82 -2.93 20.15 -12.76
CA GLY A 82 -4.30 19.90 -13.19
C GLY A 82 -5.16 21.15 -13.10
N ASN A 83 -6.21 21.23 -13.93
CA ASN A 83 -7.11 22.39 -13.98
C ASN A 83 -6.36 23.75 -14.09
N ASN A 84 -5.33 23.81 -14.94
CA ASN A 84 -4.46 24.99 -15.12
C ASN A 84 -3.72 25.47 -13.87
N THR A 85 -3.59 24.62 -12.85
CA THR A 85 -2.84 24.90 -11.62
C THR A 85 -1.70 23.90 -11.44
N THR A 86 -0.65 24.37 -10.79
CA THR A 86 0.49 23.56 -10.35
C THR A 86 0.68 23.80 -8.86
N THR A 87 0.79 22.72 -8.09
CA THR A 87 1.05 22.76 -6.66
C THR A 87 2.27 21.92 -6.34
N ASP A 88 3.22 22.51 -5.64
CA ASP A 88 4.40 21.81 -5.14
C ASP A 88 4.14 21.25 -3.75
N PHE A 89 4.80 20.15 -3.41
CA PHE A 89 4.78 19.60 -2.06
C PHE A 89 6.14 19.77 -1.41
N LEU A 90 6.13 20.12 -0.13
CA LEU A 90 7.32 20.36 0.68
C LEU A 90 7.53 19.18 1.62
N SER A 91 8.78 18.71 1.70
CA SER A 91 9.17 17.69 2.66
C SER A 91 8.91 18.19 4.09
N SER A 92 8.11 17.44 4.86
CA SER A 92 7.85 17.77 6.25
C SER A 92 9.05 17.40 7.12
N THR A 93 9.42 18.30 8.05
CA THR A 93 10.48 18.03 9.02
C THR A 93 10.01 17.14 10.16
N GLU A 94 8.70 17.08 10.39
CA GLU A 94 8.08 16.36 11.51
C GLU A 94 7.66 14.94 11.12
N ASN A 95 7.25 14.76 9.87
CA ASN A 95 6.72 13.49 9.37
C ASN A 95 7.42 13.10 8.06
N ASN A 96 7.47 11.81 7.75
CA ASN A 96 8.09 11.29 6.51
C ASN A 96 7.25 11.51 5.24
N PHE A 97 6.50 12.61 5.18
CA PHE A 97 5.61 12.95 4.09
C PHE A 97 5.96 14.30 3.49
N TYR A 98 5.64 14.44 2.21
CA TYR A 98 5.53 15.69 1.51
C TYR A 98 4.12 16.24 1.69
N VAL A 99 4.02 17.52 2.03
CA VAL A 99 2.75 18.21 2.28
C VAL A 99 2.55 19.28 1.23
N ALA A 100 1.35 19.40 0.70
CA ALA A 100 1.03 20.44 -0.28
C ALA A 100 1.34 21.84 0.30
N ASN A 101 2.02 22.68 -0.48
CA ASN A 101 2.37 24.04 -0.07
C ASN A 101 1.19 25.03 -0.07
N SER A 102 0.02 24.56 -0.51
CA SER A 102 -1.21 25.32 -0.66
C SER A 102 -2.43 24.38 -0.57
N ASN A 103 -3.59 24.93 -0.25
CA ASN A 103 -4.84 24.17 -0.22
C ASN A 103 -5.17 23.68 -1.64
N LEU A 104 -5.43 22.37 -1.76
CA LEU A 104 -5.85 21.77 -3.02
C LEU A 104 -7.36 21.97 -3.21
N ASN A 105 -7.74 22.37 -4.42
CA ASN A 105 -9.13 22.52 -4.83
C ASN A 105 -9.35 21.73 -6.12
N PHE A 106 -9.74 20.46 -5.97
CA PHE A 106 -10.03 19.61 -7.11
C PHE A 106 -11.38 19.96 -7.73
N VAL A 107 -11.41 20.04 -9.07
CA VAL A 107 -12.61 20.27 -9.86
C VAL A 107 -13.05 18.94 -10.46
N PRO A 108 -14.31 18.52 -10.28
CA PRO A 108 -14.84 17.31 -10.89
C PRO A 108 -14.55 17.20 -12.39
N ASN A 109 -14.34 15.97 -12.85
CA ASN A 109 -14.10 15.60 -14.25
C ASN A 109 -12.83 16.20 -14.87
N ASN A 110 -11.92 16.75 -14.06
CA ASN A 110 -10.59 17.19 -14.52
C ASN A 110 -9.54 16.11 -14.24
N GLU A 111 -8.60 15.95 -15.18
CA GLU A 111 -7.41 15.11 -14.99
C GLU A 111 -6.35 15.88 -14.20
N TYR A 112 -5.79 15.19 -13.21
CA TYR A 112 -4.66 15.63 -12.41
C TYR A 112 -3.49 14.67 -12.62
N THR A 113 -2.29 15.22 -12.75
CA THR A 113 -1.04 14.48 -12.88
C THR A 113 -0.13 14.79 -11.70
N LEU A 114 0.14 13.79 -10.87
CA LEU A 114 1.20 13.83 -9.86
C LEU A 114 2.51 13.40 -10.53
N SER A 115 3.56 14.21 -10.36
CA SER A 115 4.91 13.92 -10.85
C SER A 115 5.89 13.95 -9.68
N ILE A 116 6.74 12.93 -9.60
CA ILE A 116 7.75 12.79 -8.55
C ILE A 116 9.09 12.51 -9.22
N SER A 117 10.09 13.33 -8.93
CA SER A 117 11.47 13.13 -9.36
C SER A 117 12.43 13.18 -8.18
N ALA A 118 13.48 12.38 -8.22
CA ALA A 118 14.52 12.35 -7.20
C ALA A 118 15.90 12.11 -7.84
N PRO A 119 17.01 12.56 -7.24
CA PRO A 119 18.35 12.32 -7.77
C PRO A 119 18.63 10.83 -7.99
N ASN A 120 19.19 10.48 -9.15
CA ASN A 120 19.53 9.12 -9.57
C ASN A 120 18.34 8.19 -9.84
N TYR A 121 17.10 8.69 -9.85
CA TYR A 121 15.91 7.92 -10.21
C TYR A 121 15.20 8.51 -11.42
N GLU A 122 14.55 7.65 -12.19
CA GLU A 122 13.62 8.10 -13.23
C GLU A 122 12.39 8.77 -12.59
N THR A 123 11.93 9.86 -13.22
CA THR A 123 10.68 10.52 -12.84
C THR A 123 9.49 9.59 -13.03
N ILE A 124 8.66 9.46 -12.00
CA ILE A 124 7.40 8.72 -12.07
C ILE A 124 6.22 9.69 -12.15
N THR A 125 5.17 9.28 -12.85
CA THR A 125 3.93 10.06 -12.95
C THR A 125 2.71 9.19 -12.71
N ALA A 126 1.70 9.76 -12.08
CA ALA A 126 0.39 9.15 -11.89
C ALA A 126 -0.70 10.12 -12.33
N LYS A 127 -1.68 9.61 -13.08
CA LYS A 127 -2.80 10.40 -13.61
C LYS A 127 -4.11 9.90 -13.04
N GLN A 128 -4.96 10.82 -12.63
CA GLN A 128 -6.30 10.50 -12.13
C GLN A 128 -7.29 11.60 -12.49
N ILE A 129 -8.50 11.20 -12.89
CA ILE A 129 -9.63 12.11 -13.04
C ILE A 129 -10.30 12.26 -11.68
N TYR A 130 -10.49 13.49 -11.21
CA TYR A 130 -11.22 13.72 -9.97
C TYR A 130 -12.72 13.45 -10.20
N PRO A 131 -13.32 12.46 -9.50
CA PRO A 131 -14.69 12.07 -9.77
C PRO A 131 -15.67 13.15 -9.30
N GLU A 132 -16.86 13.16 -9.90
CA GLU A 132 -17.98 13.91 -9.37
C GLU A 132 -18.48 13.26 -8.06
N GLU A 133 -18.91 14.08 -7.11
CA GLU A 133 -19.51 13.56 -5.87
C GLU A 133 -20.84 12.89 -6.19
N VAL A 134 -21.04 11.67 -5.68
CA VAL A 134 -22.30 10.94 -5.87
C VAL A 134 -23.30 11.37 -4.79
N PRO A 135 -24.45 11.96 -5.17
CA PRO A 135 -25.44 12.40 -4.20
C PRO A 135 -26.06 11.23 -3.43
N ILE A 136 -26.17 11.40 -2.11
CA ILE A 136 -26.99 10.54 -1.26
C ILE A 136 -28.45 10.95 -1.47
N ILE A 137 -29.26 10.05 -2.02
CA ILE A 137 -30.70 10.24 -2.23
C ILE A 137 -31.44 10.05 -0.91
N GLU A 138 -31.07 9.00 -0.17
CA GLU A 138 -31.75 8.60 1.04
C GLU A 138 -30.75 7.96 2.00
N ALA A 139 -30.85 8.31 3.28
CA ALA A 139 -30.13 7.64 4.36
C ALA A 139 -31.10 7.35 5.49
N SER A 140 -31.09 6.11 5.99
CA SER A 140 -31.92 5.72 7.14
C SER A 140 -31.15 4.82 8.10
N ILE A 141 -31.51 4.94 9.37
CA ILE A 141 -31.05 4.08 10.46
C ILE A 141 -32.30 3.37 10.99
N SER A 142 -32.26 2.04 11.05
CA SER A 142 -33.30 1.23 11.67
C SER A 142 -32.64 0.15 12.51
N GLU A 143 -32.92 0.15 13.81
CA GLU A 143 -32.25 -0.68 14.82
C GLU A 143 -30.72 -0.53 14.73
N ASN A 144 -30.04 -1.53 14.18
CA ASN A 144 -28.59 -1.60 14.00
C ASN A 144 -28.15 -1.59 12.52
N THR A 145 -29.04 -1.20 11.59
CA THR A 145 -28.74 -1.18 10.16
C THR A 145 -28.69 0.26 9.64
N PHE A 146 -27.57 0.60 9.00
CA PHE A 146 -27.46 1.80 8.17
C PHE A 146 -27.81 1.44 6.72
N LYS A 147 -28.79 2.13 6.15
CA LYS A 147 -29.14 2.01 4.73
C LYS A 147 -28.87 3.32 4.03
N ILE A 148 -28.12 3.26 2.93
CA ILE A 148 -27.85 4.40 2.05
C ILE A 148 -28.34 4.05 0.66
N LYS A 149 -29.01 5.01 0.05
CA LYS A 149 -29.31 5.01 -1.38
C LYS A 149 -28.55 6.16 -2.02
N ILE A 150 -27.71 5.83 -2.99
CA ILE A 150 -26.94 6.80 -3.77
C ILE A 150 -27.47 6.89 -5.20
N ASN A 151 -27.26 8.03 -5.85
CA ASN A 151 -27.62 8.22 -7.26
C ASN A 151 -26.48 7.77 -8.17
N ASP A 152 -26.36 6.46 -8.36
CA ASP A 152 -25.33 5.86 -9.21
C ASP A 152 -25.90 5.32 -10.54
N ASN A 153 -25.11 5.41 -11.60
CA ASN A 153 -25.39 4.80 -12.88
C ASN A 153 -24.94 3.34 -12.88
N SER A 154 -25.90 2.42 -12.98
CA SER A 154 -25.66 0.97 -12.94
C SER A 154 -24.72 0.42 -14.01
N ASN A 155 -24.37 1.22 -15.03
CA ASN A 155 -23.42 0.83 -16.07
C ASN A 155 -21.95 1.18 -15.73
N GLN A 156 -21.73 1.94 -14.65
CA GLN A 156 -20.40 2.30 -14.16
C GLN A 156 -19.91 1.27 -13.14
N LYS A 157 -18.59 1.14 -13.01
CA LYS A 157 -17.94 0.29 -12.02
C LYS A 157 -17.19 1.19 -11.05
N ASP A 158 -17.94 1.78 -10.16
CA ASP A 158 -17.43 2.78 -9.22
C ASP A 158 -17.17 2.14 -7.85
N TYR A 159 -16.21 2.72 -7.14
CA TYR A 159 -15.91 2.36 -5.75
C TYR A 159 -16.21 3.58 -4.88
N TYR A 160 -16.95 3.34 -3.80
CA TYR A 160 -17.37 4.40 -2.89
C TYR A 160 -16.71 4.28 -1.55
N LEU A 161 -16.19 5.40 -1.05
CA LEU A 161 -15.83 5.55 0.35
C LEU A 161 -17.01 6.20 1.07
N LEU A 162 -17.58 5.46 2.03
CA LEU A 162 -18.64 5.97 2.89
C LEU A 162 -18.03 6.42 4.22
N GLN A 163 -18.08 7.72 4.50
CA GLN A 163 -17.65 8.27 5.78
C GLN A 163 -18.85 8.46 6.71
N LEU A 164 -18.85 7.69 7.81
CA LEU A 164 -19.83 7.80 8.88
C LEU A 164 -19.28 8.67 10.00
N MET A 165 -19.90 9.83 10.22
CA MET A 165 -19.49 10.74 11.30
C MET A 165 -20.57 10.85 12.36
N LYS A 166 -20.16 10.76 13.63
CA LYS A 166 -21.03 11.07 14.76
C LYS A 166 -20.84 12.52 15.15
N LYS A 167 -21.96 13.24 15.28
CA LYS A 167 -21.99 14.57 15.89
C LYS A 167 -21.91 14.41 17.41
N ASP A 168 -20.99 15.10 18.06
CA ASP A 168 -20.89 15.09 19.51
C ASP A 168 -21.94 16.01 20.17
N GLY A 169 -21.98 16.02 21.50
CA GLY A 169 -22.95 16.83 22.27
C GLY A 169 -22.77 18.34 22.12
N SER A 170 -21.62 18.81 21.63
CA SER A 170 -21.36 20.21 21.26
C SER A 170 -21.81 20.55 19.83
N GLY A 171 -22.19 19.55 19.05
CA GLY A 171 -22.57 19.74 17.67
C GLY A 171 -21.37 19.72 16.70
N GLU A 172 -20.20 19.28 17.13
CA GLU A 172 -19.04 19.10 16.25
C GLU A 172 -19.02 17.69 15.67
N PHE A 173 -18.58 17.57 14.41
CA PHE A 173 -18.35 16.27 13.81
C PHE A 173 -17.00 15.75 14.27
N ARG A 174 -17.00 14.63 15.00
CA ARG A 174 -15.76 13.92 15.32
C ARG A 174 -15.63 12.69 14.46
N ASN A 175 -14.54 12.61 13.71
CA ASN A 175 -14.12 11.36 13.11
C ASN A 175 -13.43 10.55 14.21
N ASN A 176 -14.14 9.56 14.76
CA ASN A 176 -13.61 8.70 15.84
C ASN A 176 -12.91 7.44 15.29
N TYR A 177 -12.55 7.45 14.01
CA TYR A 177 -11.82 6.38 13.32
C TYR A 177 -10.54 6.95 12.73
#